data_AF-A0A5M9N452-F1
#
_entry.id   AF-A0A5M9N452-F1
#
_cell.length_a   1.000
_cell.length_b   1.000
_cell.length_c   1.000
_cell.angle_alpha   90.00
_cell.angle_beta   90.00
_cell.angle_gamma   90.00
#
_symmetry.space_group_name_H-M   'P 1'
#
loop_
_entity.id
_entity.type
_entity.pdbx_description
1 polymer ?
#
loop_
_entity_poly.entity_id
_entity_poly.type
_entity_poly.pdbx_seq_one_letter_code
_entity_poly.pdbx_strand_id
1 'polypeptide(L)'
;FILLNKIDIGDKIDLDNICGLNSKFVIKTSIKLGKGLDKVKICIKELFFKGEIKPADLFITNVRHKESLIRARENCVEALDALKNTSAIDLASIDMRNAWINLGKITGDTLEENIIDKIFSQFCLGK
;
A
#
# COMPACT_ATOMS: atom_id res chain seq x y z
N PHE A 1 -5.32 -2.49 -17.86
CA PHE A 1 -5.78 -3.62 -18.69
C PHE A 1 -7.16 -3.28 -19.23
N ILE A 2 -7.48 -3.74 -20.42
CA ILE A 2 -8.76 -3.50 -21.10
C ILE A 2 -9.52 -4.81 -21.18
N LEU A 3 -10.83 -4.74 -20.91
CA LEU A 3 -11.75 -5.86 -20.99
C LEU A 3 -12.73 -5.65 -22.13
N LEU A 4 -12.63 -6.46 -23.17
CA LEU A 4 -13.55 -6.49 -24.30
C LEU A 4 -14.60 -7.56 -24.06
N ASN A 5 -15.69 -7.14 -23.40
CA ASN A 5 -16.78 -8.04 -23.06
C ASN A 5 -17.78 -8.20 -24.23
N LYS A 6 -18.60 -9.27 -24.15
CA LYS A 6 -19.67 -9.64 -25.10
C LYS A 6 -19.20 -10.28 -26.41
N ILE A 7 -18.10 -11.03 -26.40
CA ILE A 7 -17.65 -11.77 -27.60
C ILE A 7 -18.65 -12.85 -28.08
N ASP A 8 -19.64 -13.20 -27.27
CA ASP A 8 -20.70 -14.16 -27.61
C ASP A 8 -21.68 -13.66 -28.67
N ILE A 9 -21.77 -12.35 -28.90
CA ILE A 9 -22.65 -11.74 -29.91
C ILE A 9 -21.88 -11.15 -31.10
N GLY A 10 -20.63 -11.62 -31.28
CA GLY A 10 -19.69 -11.16 -32.30
C GLY A 10 -18.76 -10.06 -31.79
N ASP A 11 -17.49 -10.11 -32.23
CA ASP A 11 -16.52 -9.06 -31.96
C ASP A 11 -16.84 -7.83 -32.81
N LYS A 12 -17.62 -6.90 -32.23
CA LYS A 12 -18.02 -5.64 -32.88
C LYS A 12 -17.05 -4.49 -32.63
N ILE A 13 -16.01 -4.72 -31.83
CA ILE A 13 -15.01 -3.72 -31.50
C ILE A 13 -13.73 -4.09 -32.25
N ASP A 14 -13.33 -3.22 -33.17
CA ASP A 14 -12.06 -3.32 -33.86
C ASP A 14 -10.91 -2.99 -32.91
N LEU A 15 -9.86 -3.82 -32.92
CA LEU A 15 -8.68 -3.65 -32.07
C LEU A 15 -7.89 -2.39 -32.46
N ASP A 16 -7.95 -1.97 -33.73
CA ASP A 16 -7.27 -0.78 -34.22
C ASP A 16 -7.79 0.51 -33.56
N ASN A 17 -9.08 0.55 -33.18
CA ASN A 17 -9.67 1.67 -32.43
C ASN A 17 -9.14 1.78 -30.99
N ILE A 18 -8.46 0.74 -30.49
CA ILE A 18 -8.04 0.60 -29.10
C ILE A 18 -6.50 0.65 -28.99
N CYS A 19 -5.78 0.56 -30.11
CA CYS A 19 -4.32 0.64 -30.18
C CYS A 19 -3.75 1.91 -29.53
N GLY A 20 -4.49 3.02 -29.53
CA GLY A 20 -4.09 4.27 -28.88
C GLY A 20 -4.12 4.24 -27.34
N LEU A 21 -4.76 3.25 -26.70
CA LEU A 21 -4.95 3.21 -25.25
C LEU A 21 -3.76 2.62 -24.47
N ASN A 22 -2.65 2.31 -25.15
CA ASN A 22 -1.38 1.84 -24.59
C ASN A 22 -1.52 0.89 -23.38
N SER A 23 -2.39 -0.12 -23.51
CA SER A 23 -2.68 -1.04 -22.42
C SER A 23 -1.85 -2.31 -22.54
N LYS A 24 -1.10 -2.64 -21.49
CA LYS A 24 -0.28 -3.88 -21.42
C LYS A 24 -1.09 -5.17 -21.58
N PHE A 25 -2.39 -5.13 -21.29
CA PHE A 25 -3.26 -6.30 -21.32
C PHE A 25 -4.60 -5.95 -21.96
N VAL A 26 -4.99 -6.68 -22.99
CA VAL A 26 -6.32 -6.61 -23.62
C VAL A 26 -6.94 -8.00 -23.58
N ILE A 27 -8.07 -8.16 -22.91
CA ILE A 27 -8.69 -9.46 -22.64
C ILE A 27 -10.10 -9.47 -23.21
N LYS A 28 -10.35 -10.36 -24.16
CA LYS A 28 -11.67 -10.66 -24.70
C LYS A 28 -12.43 -11.60 -23.79
N THR A 29 -13.66 -11.24 -23.42
CA THR A 29 -14.50 -11.99 -22.49
C THR A 29 -15.94 -12.11 -22.98
N SER A 30 -16.60 -13.18 -22.54
CA SER A 30 -18.06 -13.24 -22.48
C SER A 30 -18.43 -13.57 -21.05
N ILE A 31 -18.82 -12.55 -20.29
CA ILE A 31 -19.24 -12.75 -18.89
C ILE A 31 -20.46 -13.68 -18.84
N LYS A 32 -21.37 -13.57 -19.81
CA LYS A 32 -22.57 -14.41 -19.90
C LYS A 32 -22.25 -15.89 -20.04
N LEU A 33 -21.23 -16.23 -20.84
CA LEU A 33 -20.79 -17.62 -21.07
C LEU A 33 -19.62 -18.04 -20.17
N GLY A 34 -19.18 -17.16 -19.25
CA GLY A 34 -18.00 -17.38 -18.42
C GLY A 34 -16.65 -17.42 -19.17
N LYS A 35 -16.62 -17.09 -20.47
CA LYS A 35 -15.40 -17.18 -21.29
C LYS A 35 -14.42 -16.05 -20.97
N GLY A 36 -13.15 -16.41 -20.81
CA GLY A 36 -12.05 -15.47 -20.59
C GLY A 36 -11.87 -15.02 -19.14
N LEU A 37 -12.72 -15.47 -18.20
CA LEU A 37 -12.62 -15.14 -16.78
C LEU A 37 -11.28 -15.60 -16.16
N ASP A 38 -10.74 -16.74 -16.58
CA ASP A 38 -9.46 -17.21 -16.05
C ASP A 38 -8.29 -16.32 -16.46
N LYS A 39 -8.32 -15.78 -17.69
CA LYS A 39 -7.34 -14.78 -18.14
C LYS A 39 -7.44 -13.49 -17.34
N VAL A 40 -8.66 -13.09 -16.95
CA VAL A 40 -8.86 -11.95 -16.04
C VAL A 40 -8.24 -12.21 -14.67
N LYS A 41 -8.50 -13.39 -14.09
CA LYS A 41 -7.91 -13.77 -12.79
C LYS A 41 -6.38 -13.74 -12.84
N ILE A 42 -5.78 -14.29 -13.90
CA ILE A 42 -4.32 -14.29 -14.09
C ILE A 42 -3.81 -12.84 -14.23
N CYS A 43 -4.43 -12.02 -15.06
CA CYS A 43 -4.03 -10.63 -15.23
C CYS A 43 -4.14 -9.82 -13.94
N ILE A 44 -5.20 -10.01 -13.16
CA ILE A 44 -5.35 -9.38 -11.84
C ILE A 44 -4.23 -9.84 -10.92
N LYS A 45 -3.94 -11.16 -10.87
CA LYS A 45 -2.80 -11.66 -10.10
C LYS A 45 -1.51 -10.98 -10.54
N GLU A 46 -1.18 -10.94 -11.83
CA GLU A 46 0.04 -10.31 -12.32
C GLU A 46 0.12 -8.80 -12.01
N LEU A 47 -1.00 -8.08 -11.99
CA LEU A 47 -1.03 -6.65 -11.66
C LEU A 47 -0.77 -6.40 -10.17
N PHE A 48 -1.35 -7.22 -9.29
CA PHE A 48 -1.24 -7.07 -7.84
C PHE A 48 0.04 -7.70 -7.28
N PHE A 49 0.52 -8.79 -7.87
CA PHE A 49 1.74 -9.51 -7.47
C PHE A 49 2.97 -9.07 -8.28
N LYS A 50 3.00 -7.83 -8.80
CA LYS A 50 4.23 -7.25 -9.38
C LYS A 50 5.40 -7.15 -8.40
N GLY A 51 5.19 -7.47 -7.12
CA GLY A 51 6.24 -7.81 -6.16
C GLY A 51 6.09 -9.27 -5.72
N GLU A 52 7.23 -9.93 -5.45
CA GLU A 52 7.25 -11.22 -4.75
C GLU A 52 6.72 -11.02 -3.33
N ILE A 53 5.42 -11.21 -3.13
CA ILE A 53 4.84 -11.30 -1.79
C ILE A 53 5.26 -12.68 -1.25
N LYS A 54 6.33 -12.74 -0.46
CA LYS A 54 6.72 -13.99 0.20
C LYS A 54 5.78 -14.18 1.40
N PRO A 55 5.23 -15.39 1.62
CA PRO A 55 4.37 -15.67 2.78
C PRO A 55 5.02 -15.37 4.14
N ALA A 56 6.36 -15.24 4.17
CA ALA A 56 7.15 -14.92 5.35
C ALA A 56 7.37 -13.41 5.56
N ASP A 57 6.87 -12.54 4.67
CA ASP A 57 7.07 -11.11 4.80
C ASP A 57 6.15 -10.51 5.87
N LEU A 58 6.70 -9.66 6.73
CA LEU A 58 5.92 -8.90 7.71
C LEU A 58 5.16 -7.78 6.98
N PHE A 59 3.83 -7.80 7.02
CA PHE A 59 3.00 -6.78 6.38
C PHE A 59 2.62 -5.65 7.34
N ILE A 60 2.88 -4.42 6.92
CA ILE A 60 2.36 -3.22 7.59
C ILE A 60 1.04 -2.85 6.91
N THR A 61 -0.08 -3.28 7.49
CA THR A 61 -1.42 -3.10 6.92
C THR A 61 -2.11 -1.81 7.38
N ASN A 62 -1.70 -1.26 8.53
CA ASN A 62 -2.29 -0.05 9.09
C ASN A 62 -1.53 1.20 8.60
N VAL A 63 -2.25 2.14 7.99
CA VAL A 63 -1.71 3.43 7.51
C VAL A 63 -1.03 4.21 8.65
N ARG A 64 -1.57 4.14 9.88
CA ARG A 64 -0.98 4.76 11.07
C ARG A 64 0.39 4.18 11.40
N HIS A 65 0.53 2.86 11.34
CA HIS A 65 1.81 2.18 11.59
C HIS A 65 2.83 2.50 10.50
N LYS A 66 2.39 2.54 9.24
CA LYS A 66 3.24 2.96 8.11
C LYS A 66 3.78 4.38 8.33
N GLU A 67 2.91 5.33 8.69
CA GLU A 67 3.30 6.71 8.94
C GLU A 67 4.29 6.83 10.11
N SER A 68 4.03 6.12 11.21
CA SER A 68 4.95 6.02 12.35
C SER A 68 6.34 5.53 11.93
N LEU A 69 6.42 4.49 11.10
CA LEU A 69 7.69 3.94 10.62
C LEU A 69 8.43 4.89 9.67
N ILE A 70 7.71 5.58 8.78
CA ILE A 70 8.29 6.60 7.88
C ILE A 70 8.93 7.71 8.71
N ARG A 71 8.18 8.27 9.65
CA ARG A 71 8.69 9.34 10.53
C ARG A 71 9.86 8.87 11.38
N ALA A 72 9.78 7.67 11.95
CA ALA A 72 10.88 7.13 12.75
C ALA A 72 12.17 7.01 11.90
N ARG A 73 12.04 6.56 10.65
CA ARG A 73 13.16 6.49 9.72
C ARG A 73 13.73 7.88 9.41
N GLU A 74 12.88 8.86 9.10
CA GLU A 74 13.30 10.24 8.82
C GLU A 74 14.12 10.82 9.97
N ASN A 75 13.62 10.71 11.20
CA ASN A 75 14.34 11.16 12.39
C ASN A 75 15.67 10.41 12.59
N CYS A 76 15.73 9.09 12.34
CA CYS A 76 17.00 8.36 12.39
C CYS A 76 18.03 8.86 11.35
N VAL A 77 17.56 9.25 10.16
CA VAL A 77 18.43 9.81 9.11
C VAL A 77 18.93 11.19 9.52
N GLU A 78 18.06 12.05 10.04
CA GLU A 78 18.42 13.39 10.54
C GLU A 78 19.44 13.29 11.69
N ALA A 79 19.23 12.38 12.64
CA ALA A 79 20.18 12.13 13.72
C ALA A 79 21.55 11.70 13.19
N LEU A 80 21.58 10.80 12.20
CA LEU A 80 22.81 10.32 11.59
C LEU A 80 23.55 11.44 10.84
N ASP A 81 22.81 12.29 10.13
CA ASP A 81 23.37 13.41 9.39
C ASP A 81 23.91 14.50 10.34
N ALA A 82 23.22 14.76 11.45
CA ALA A 82 23.70 15.67 12.49
C ALA A 82 25.03 15.18 13.11
N LEU A 83 25.14 13.89 13.41
CA LEU A 83 26.38 13.31 13.94
C LEU A 83 27.55 13.40 12.94
N LYS A 84 27.27 13.20 11.64
CA LYS A 84 28.30 13.23 10.58
C LYS A 84 28.76 14.64 10.22
N ASN A 85 27.84 15.60 10.13
CA ASN A 85 28.12 16.90 9.51
C ASN A 85 28.40 18.02 10.51
N THR A 86 27.82 17.96 11.71
CA THR A 86 27.94 19.04 12.71
C THR A 86 28.50 18.58 14.04
N SER A 87 28.69 17.26 14.23
CA SER A 87 29.02 16.64 15.53
C SER A 87 28.09 17.10 16.67
N ALA A 88 26.87 17.53 16.32
CA ALA A 88 25.90 18.09 17.26
C ALA A 88 25.11 16.95 17.93
N ILE A 89 25.72 16.36 18.96
CA ILE A 89 25.14 15.24 19.73
C ILE A 89 23.77 15.63 20.31
N ASP A 90 23.59 16.89 20.72
CA ASP A 90 22.32 17.36 21.28
C ASP A 90 21.18 17.30 20.25
N LEU A 91 21.42 17.72 19.01
CA LEU A 91 20.42 17.64 17.93
C LEU A 91 20.10 16.18 17.61
N ALA A 92 21.14 15.35 17.46
CA ALA A 92 20.95 13.92 17.21
C ALA A 92 20.15 13.22 18.32
N SER A 93 20.32 13.65 19.57
CA SER A 93 19.58 13.08 20.71
C SER A 93 18.08 13.39 20.65
N ILE A 94 17.71 14.58 20.16
CA ILE A 94 16.31 14.99 19.98
C ILE A 94 15.66 14.12 18.89
N ASP A 95 16.34 13.95 17.76
CA ASP A 95 15.85 13.15 16.64
C ASP A 95 15.76 11.67 17.01
N MET A 96 16.74 11.12 17.75
CA MET A 96 16.65 9.76 18.28
C MET A 96 15.45 9.57 19.22
N ARG A 97 15.17 10.55 20.09
CA ARG A 97 13.99 10.52 20.96
C ARG A 97 12.70 10.56 20.15
N ASN A 98 12.64 11.38 19.11
CA ASN A 98 11.47 11.45 18.22
C ASN A 98 11.26 10.14 17.45
N ALA A 99 12.34 9.51 16.99
CA ALA A 99 12.27 8.19 16.37
C ALA A 99 11.68 7.15 17.34
N TRP A 100 12.18 7.11 18.58
CA TRP A 100 11.68 6.23 19.64
C TRP A 100 10.19 6.46 19.92
N ILE A 101 9.75 7.72 20.02
CA ILE A 101 8.35 8.06 20.24
C ILE A 101 7.47 7.58 19.09
N ASN A 102 7.90 7.79 17.84
CA ASN A 102 7.10 7.35 16.68
C ASN A 102 6.99 5.82 16.58
N LEU A 103 8.02 5.08 17.00
CA LEU A 103 7.96 3.62 17.12
C LEU A 103 7.02 3.18 18.27
N GLY A 104 7.08 3.84 19.42
CA GLY A 104 6.18 3.56 20.55
C GLY A 104 4.70 3.77 20.23
N LYS A 105 4.35 4.62 19.25
CA LYS A 105 2.97 4.76 18.77
C LYS A 105 2.45 3.46 18.13
N ILE A 106 3.34 2.60 17.62
CA ILE A 106 2.97 1.33 16.98
C ILE A 106 2.53 0.32 18.04
N THR A 107 3.31 0.19 19.12
CA THR A 107 3.07 -0.71 20.25
C THR A 107 2.03 -0.19 21.25
N GLY A 108 1.78 1.13 21.24
CA GLY A 108 0.91 1.79 22.22
C GLY A 108 1.65 2.26 23.47
N ASP A 109 2.98 2.18 23.51
CA ASP A 109 3.77 2.58 24.68
C ASP A 109 3.85 4.11 24.85
N THR A 110 3.55 4.87 23.79
CA THR A 110 3.58 6.34 23.80
C THR A 110 2.18 6.94 23.64
N LEU A 111 1.19 6.34 24.28
CA LEU A 111 -0.21 6.79 24.26
C LEU A 111 -0.31 8.26 24.76
N GLU A 112 -0.51 9.19 23.83
CA GLU A 112 -1.33 10.37 24.11
C GLU A 112 -2.79 9.91 24.11
N GLU A 113 -3.54 10.26 25.16
CA GLU A 113 -4.92 9.84 25.46
C GLU A 113 -5.88 9.88 24.24
N ASN A 114 -5.61 10.72 23.25
CA ASN A 114 -6.45 10.94 22.05
C ASN A 114 -6.56 9.77 21.06
N ILE A 115 -5.68 8.76 21.11
CA ILE A 115 -5.76 7.60 20.19
C ILE A 115 -6.84 6.61 20.61
N ILE A 116 -7.10 6.46 21.91
CA ILE A 116 -8.12 5.54 22.43
C ILE A 116 -9.50 5.96 21.93
N ASP A 117 -9.85 7.23 22.06
CA ASP A 117 -11.14 7.76 21.60
C ASP A 117 -11.33 7.63 20.08
N LYS A 118 -10.24 7.75 19.32
CA LYS A 118 -10.28 7.61 17.85
C LYS A 118 -10.40 6.15 17.40
N ILE A 119 -9.85 5.21 18.17
CA ILE A 119 -10.00 3.78 17.96
C ILE A 119 -11.44 3.37 18.30
N PHE A 120 -11.97 3.79 19.46
CA PHE A 120 -13.32 3.44 19.91
C PHE A 120 -14.45 4.13 19.14
N SER A 121 -14.20 5.27 18.50
CA SER A 121 -15.19 5.92 17.61
C SER A 121 -15.36 5.22 16.25
N GLN A 122 -14.44 4.32 15.85
CA GLN A 122 -14.57 3.51 14.63
C GLN A 122 -15.16 2.12 14.87
N PHE A 123 -15.32 1.71 16.13
CA PHE A 123 -16.08 0.51 16.48
C PHE A 123 -17.53 0.91 16.75
N CYS A 124 -18.47 0.35 15.98
CA CYS A 124 -19.87 0.41 16.38
C CYS A 124 -20.00 -0.24 17.76
N LEU A 125 -20.42 0.54 18.75
CA LEU A 125 -20.80 0.03 20.07
C LEU A 125 -21.95 -0.97 19.88
N GLY A 126 -21.62 -2.26 19.90
CA GLY A 126 -22.60 -3.31 19.66
C GLY A 126 -22.02 -4.68 19.30
N LYS A 127 -21.16 -5.24 20.15
CA LYS A 127 -21.19 -6.65 20.56
C LYS A 127 -20.27 -6.88 21.74
#